data_AF-A0A7V2W885-F1
#
_entry.id   AF-A0A7V2W885-F1
#
_cell.length_a   1.000
_cell.length_b   1.000
_cell.length_c   1.000
_cell.angle_alpha   90.00
_cell.angle_beta   90.00
_cell.angle_gamma   90.00
#
_symmetry.space_group_name_H-M   'P 1'
#
loop_
_entity.id
_entity.type
_entity.pdbx_description
1 polymer ?
#
loop_
_entity_poly.entity_id
_entity_poly.type
_entity_poly.pdbx_seq_one_letter_code
_entity_poly.pdbx_strand_id
1 'polypeptide(L)'
;MILSAPAVEALSRLIWQFTLLLVLLALVVVLLLVLRRFVAELRGEGLARAREQARRLILAHLRGDGPPLDGRELPALPTDYLIELVDELAQMVRGEGRDRLAALGERLGLVDRLLHVLRSWRPGLRVEAARRLAIYRGERVEEALREALSDRAPQVRVAAATA
;
A
#
# COMPACT_ATOMS: atom_id res chain seq x y z
N MET A 1 -43.48 18.39 -45.32
CA MET A 1 -42.88 19.30 -44.33
C MET A 1 -41.38 19.28 -44.55
N ILE A 2 -40.89 20.12 -45.48
CA ILE A 2 -39.46 20.21 -45.82
C ILE A 2 -38.85 21.09 -44.73
N LEU A 3 -37.92 20.57 -43.93
CA LEU A 3 -37.17 21.39 -42.98
C LEU A 3 -36.57 22.59 -43.73
N SER A 4 -36.74 23.79 -43.18
CA SER A 4 -36.11 24.98 -43.74
C SER A 4 -34.59 24.80 -43.75
N ALA A 5 -33.94 25.16 -44.86
CA ALA A 5 -32.48 25.11 -45.03
C ALA A 5 -31.65 25.55 -43.79
N PRO A 6 -31.99 26.65 -43.06
CA PRO A 6 -31.26 27.05 -41.86
C PRO A 6 -31.30 26.04 -40.71
N ALA A 7 -32.37 25.25 -40.58
CA ALA A 7 -32.49 24.24 -39.52
C ALA A 7 -31.53 23.06 -39.75
N VAL A 8 -31.32 22.68 -41.02
CA VAL A 8 -30.38 21.60 -41.40
C VAL A 8 -28.93 22.03 -41.14
N GLU A 9 -28.58 23.27 -41.43
CA GLU A 9 -27.25 23.83 -41.15
C GLU A 9 -26.96 24.02 -39.65
N ALA A 10 -27.98 24.33 -38.84
CA ALA A 10 -27.83 24.42 -37.39
C ALA A 10 -27.61 23.03 -36.78
N LEU A 11 -28.36 22.03 -37.23
CA LEU A 11 -28.23 20.64 -36.80
C LEU A 11 -26.85 20.07 -37.14
N SER A 12 -26.37 20.29 -38.36
CA SER A 12 -25.04 19.80 -38.77
C SER A 12 -23.91 20.44 -37.97
N ARG A 13 -23.99 21.74 -37.68
CA ARG A 13 -23.03 22.46 -36.82
C ARG A 13 -23.02 21.91 -35.39
N LEU A 14 -24.19 21.65 -34.82
CA LEU A 14 -24.31 21.03 -33.49
C LEU A 14 -23.69 19.63 -33.47
N ILE A 15 -23.99 18.79 -34.46
CA ILE A 15 -23.40 17.44 -34.56
C ILE A 15 -21.87 17.51 -34.62
N TRP A 16 -21.32 18.43 -35.42
CA TRP A 16 -19.87 18.65 -35.51
C TRP A 16 -19.27 19.10 -34.18
N GLN A 17 -19.88 20.06 -33.50
CA GLN A 17 -19.42 20.54 -32.18
C GLN A 17 -19.46 19.42 -31.13
N PHE A 18 -20.53 18.63 -31.07
CA PHE A 18 -20.63 17.50 -30.15
C PHE A 18 -19.57 16.43 -30.43
N THR A 19 -19.33 16.11 -31.70
CA THR A 19 -18.30 15.14 -32.09
C THR A 19 -16.91 15.63 -31.70
N LEU A 20 -16.60 16.90 -31.97
CA LEU A 20 -15.33 17.52 -31.58
C LEU A 20 -15.13 17.53 -30.07
N LEU A 21 -16.18 17.85 -29.31
CA LEU A 21 -16.13 17.87 -27.84
C LEU A 21 -15.91 16.47 -27.27
N LEU A 22 -16.59 15.46 -27.82
CA LEU A 22 -16.38 14.05 -27.45
C LEU A 22 -14.96 13.57 -27.75
N VAL A 23 -14.42 13.90 -28.92
CA VAL A 23 -13.03 13.55 -29.30
C VAL A 23 -12.05 14.24 -28.36
N LEU A 24 -12.24 15.53 -28.07
CA LEU A 24 -11.40 16.27 -27.14
C LEU A 24 -11.46 15.67 -25.73
N LEU A 25 -12.65 15.34 -25.23
CA LEU A 25 -12.84 14.71 -23.92
C LEU A 25 -12.12 13.36 -23.85
N ALA A 26 -12.27 12.51 -24.87
CA ALA A 26 -11.59 11.23 -24.95
C ALA A 26 -10.06 11.41 -24.95
N LEU A 27 -9.55 12.38 -25.72
CA LEU A 27 -8.13 12.72 -25.75
C LEU A 27 -7.61 13.15 -24.37
N VAL A 28 -8.36 14.00 -23.66
CA VAL A 28 -8.01 14.47 -22.31
C VAL A 28 -7.97 13.31 -21.32
N VAL A 29 -8.95 12.40 -21.36
CA VAL A 29 -8.99 11.22 -20.49
C VAL A 29 -7.79 10.32 -20.74
N VAL A 30 -7.47 10.01 -22.01
CA VAL A 30 -6.31 9.20 -22.37
C VAL A 30 -5.02 9.88 -21.92
N LEU A 31 -4.88 11.18 -22.15
CA LEU A 31 -3.70 11.95 -21.73
C LEU A 31 -3.53 11.90 -20.21
N LEU A 32 -4.60 12.07 -19.44
CA LEU A 32 -4.59 11.95 -17.98
C LEU A 32 -4.15 10.57 -17.50
N LEU A 33 -4.65 9.50 -18.14
CA LEU A 33 -4.27 8.14 -17.80
C LEU A 33 -2.79 7.86 -18.11
N VAL A 34 -2.31 8.33 -19.26
CA VAL A 34 -0.89 8.20 -19.64
C VAL A 34 -0.01 8.99 -18.69
N LEU A 35 -0.37 10.23 -18.37
CA LEU A 35 0.40 11.07 -17.45
C LEU A 35 0.44 10.44 -16.05
N ARG A 36 -0.69 9.94 -15.56
CA ARG A 36 -0.77 9.21 -14.29
C ARG A 36 0.12 7.98 -14.31
N ARG A 37 0.10 7.21 -15.40
CA ARG A 37 0.94 6.01 -15.55
C ARG A 37 2.42 6.37 -15.57
N PHE A 38 2.81 7.39 -16.34
CA PHE A 38 4.19 7.85 -16.43
C PHE A 38 4.71 8.37 -15.09
N VAL A 39 3.90 9.12 -14.33
CA VAL A 39 4.24 9.56 -12.97
C VAL A 39 4.37 8.37 -12.01
N ALA A 40 3.51 7.36 -12.13
CA ALA A 40 3.61 6.14 -11.33
C ALA A 40 4.88 5.34 -11.65
N GLU A 41 5.29 5.30 -12.92
CA GLU A 41 6.49 4.62 -13.40
C GLU A 41 7.75 5.35 -12.91
N LEU A 42 7.82 6.68 -13.07
CA LEU A 42 8.94 7.50 -12.60
C LEU A 42 9.11 7.49 -11.08
N ARG A 43 8.01 7.57 -10.31
CA ARG A 43 8.08 7.44 -8.85
C ARG A 43 8.35 6.00 -8.42
N GLY A 44 7.85 5.05 -9.20
CA GLY A 44 7.98 3.61 -8.95
C GLY A 44 9.42 3.14 -9.05
N GLU A 45 10.21 3.63 -10.01
CA GLU A 45 11.60 3.18 -10.18
C GLU A 45 12.50 3.52 -8.98
N GLY A 46 12.40 4.75 -8.45
CA GLY A 46 13.19 5.16 -7.28
C GLY A 46 12.80 4.38 -6.03
N LEU A 47 11.49 4.22 -5.79
CA LEU A 47 10.95 3.42 -4.69
C LEU A 47 11.30 1.94 -4.83
N ALA A 48 11.28 1.39 -6.04
CA ALA A 48 11.64 -0.01 -6.31
C ALA A 48 13.12 -0.26 -6.02
N ARG A 49 14.02 0.65 -6.43
CA ARG A 49 15.45 0.56 -6.11
C ARG A 49 15.68 0.67 -4.61
N ALA A 50 15.05 1.63 -3.94
CA ALA A 50 15.12 1.78 -2.49
C ALA A 50 14.58 0.52 -1.75
N ARG A 51 13.46 -0.04 -2.22
CA ARG A 51 12.88 -1.28 -1.66
C ARG A 51 13.81 -2.46 -1.82
N GLU A 52 14.42 -2.62 -3.00
CA GLU A 52 15.36 -3.71 -3.27
C GLU A 52 16.64 -3.56 -2.44
N GLN A 53 17.15 -2.34 -2.26
CA GLN A 53 18.27 -2.05 -1.36
C GLN A 53 17.92 -2.41 0.10
N ALA A 54 16.76 -1.96 0.60
CA ALA A 54 16.28 -2.31 1.93
C ALA A 54 16.14 -3.83 2.10
N ARG A 55 15.56 -4.52 1.10
CA ARG A 55 15.41 -5.98 1.11
C ARG A 55 16.77 -6.67 1.25
N ARG A 56 17.78 -6.25 0.48
CA ARG A 56 19.13 -6.82 0.54
C ARG A 56 19.78 -6.60 1.91
N LEU A 57 19.66 -5.40 2.47
CA LEU A 57 20.20 -5.06 3.79
C LEU A 57 19.53 -5.89 4.90
N ILE A 58 18.19 -5.99 4.89
CA ILE A 58 17.47 -6.80 5.88
C ILE A 58 17.85 -8.27 5.73
N LEU A 59 17.91 -8.82 4.51
CA LEU A 59 18.32 -10.21 4.31
C LEU A 59 19.76 -10.49 4.77
N ALA A 60 20.69 -9.56 4.54
CA ALA A 60 22.06 -9.67 5.04
C ALA A 60 22.08 -9.67 6.58
N HIS A 61 21.32 -8.79 7.22
CA HIS A 61 21.17 -8.76 8.68
C HIS A 61 20.57 -10.07 9.22
N LEU A 62 19.56 -10.63 8.54
CA LEU A 62 18.91 -11.88 8.95
C LEU A 62 19.85 -13.09 8.89
N ARG A 63 20.78 -13.13 7.93
CA ARG A 63 21.81 -14.18 7.83
C ARG A 63 22.85 -14.13 8.95
N GLY A 64 22.94 -13.01 9.67
CA GLY A 64 23.93 -12.82 10.72
C GLY A 64 25.31 -12.40 10.18
N ASP A 65 25.41 -12.08 8.89
CA ASP A 65 26.67 -11.74 8.23
C ASP A 65 27.11 -10.27 8.47
N GLY A 66 26.54 -9.57 9.45
CA GLY A 66 26.81 -8.15 9.66
C GLY A 66 26.36 -7.57 11.01
N PRO A 67 26.71 -6.30 11.28
CA PRO A 67 26.33 -5.59 12.50
C PRO A 67 24.80 -5.45 12.64
N PRO A 68 24.30 -5.12 13.84
CA PRO A 68 22.88 -4.84 14.04
C PRO A 68 22.42 -3.72 13.11
N LEU A 69 21.45 -4.01 12.23
CA LEU A 69 20.94 -3.02 11.30
C LEU A 69 20.23 -1.91 12.08
N ASP A 70 20.72 -0.67 11.94
CA ASP A 70 20.05 0.54 12.43
C ASP A 70 19.09 1.08 11.36
N GLY A 71 17.95 1.65 11.78
CA GLY A 71 16.95 2.23 10.88
C GLY A 71 17.48 3.40 10.06
N ARG A 72 18.60 3.99 10.45
CA ARG A 72 19.30 5.06 9.71
C ARG A 72 20.01 4.56 8.46
N GLU A 73 20.35 3.27 8.40
CA GLU A 73 21.03 2.65 7.26
C GLU A 73 20.06 2.24 6.15
N LEU A 74 18.76 2.16 6.48
CA LEU A 74 17.73 1.87 5.51
C LEU A 74 17.49 3.09 4.61
N PRO A 75 17.31 2.88 3.29
CA PRO A 75 16.92 3.97 2.40
C PRO A 75 15.59 4.56 2.88
N ALA A 76 15.41 5.86 2.64
CA ALA A 76 14.21 6.61 3.04
C ALA A 76 12.95 6.07 2.35
N LEU A 77 12.38 5.01 2.91
CA LEU A 77 11.16 4.38 2.47
C LEU A 77 10.01 4.84 3.36
N PRO A 78 8.82 5.07 2.79
CA PRO A 78 7.65 5.30 3.62
C PRO A 78 7.40 4.08 4.51
N THR A 79 6.96 4.32 5.75
CA THR A 79 6.72 3.25 6.74
C THR A 79 5.80 2.15 6.22
N ASP A 80 4.79 2.51 5.43
CA ASP A 80 3.85 1.54 4.86
C ASP A 80 4.53 0.54 3.90
N TYR A 81 5.56 0.98 3.15
CA TYR A 81 6.38 0.09 2.30
C TYR A 81 7.30 -0.80 3.12
N LEU A 82 7.85 -0.29 4.23
CA LEU A 82 8.67 -1.10 5.15
C LEU A 82 7.83 -2.18 5.83
N ILE A 83 6.60 -1.86 6.24
CA ILE A 83 5.67 -2.84 6.80
C ILE A 83 5.39 -3.96 5.79
N GLU A 84 5.10 -3.61 4.54
CA GLU A 84 4.84 -4.60 3.49
C GLU A 84 6.08 -5.47 3.21
N LEU A 85 7.27 -4.86 3.15
CA LEU A 85 8.51 -5.59 2.96
C LEU A 85 8.80 -6.55 4.13
N VAL A 86 8.59 -6.11 5.37
CA VAL A 86 8.77 -6.95 6.56
C VAL A 86 7.78 -8.11 6.57
N ASP A 87 6.51 -7.87 6.22
CA ASP A 87 5.49 -8.92 6.11
C ASP A 87 5.86 -9.97 5.05
N GLU A 88 6.28 -9.53 3.86
CA GLU A 88 6.80 -10.42 2.82
C GLU A 88 7.98 -11.25 3.30
N LEU A 89 8.97 -10.61 3.92
CA LEU A 89 10.15 -11.31 4.44
C LEU A 89 9.77 -12.31 5.54
N ALA A 90 8.82 -11.98 6.41
CA ALA A 90 8.36 -12.83 7.50
C ALA A 90 7.71 -14.13 7.00
N GLN A 91 7.15 -14.14 5.79
CA GLN A 91 6.62 -15.35 5.16
C GLN A 91 7.73 -16.29 4.65
N MET A 92 8.94 -15.75 4.38
CA MET A 92 10.09 -16.52 3.88
C MET A 92 11.03 -17.01 4.98
N VAL A 93 11.03 -16.40 6.17
CA VAL A 93 11.89 -16.78 7.28
C VAL A 93 11.13 -17.53 8.39
N ARG A 94 11.82 -18.49 9.04
CA ARG A 94 11.30 -19.26 10.19
C ARG A 94 12.33 -19.29 11.31
N GLY A 95 11.86 -19.63 12.53
CA GLY A 95 12.71 -19.71 13.73
C GLY A 95 13.38 -18.36 14.04
N GLU A 96 14.66 -18.40 14.41
CA GLU A 96 15.42 -17.21 14.82
C GLU A 96 15.40 -16.06 13.81
N GLY A 97 15.33 -16.35 12.50
CA GLY A 97 15.24 -15.31 11.48
C GLY A 97 13.95 -14.51 11.61
N ARG A 98 12.84 -15.15 12.00
CA ARG A 98 11.57 -14.47 12.23
C ARG A 98 11.64 -13.59 13.48
N ASP A 99 12.30 -14.06 14.54
CA ASP A 99 12.47 -13.29 15.78
C ASP A 99 13.35 -12.05 15.56
N ARG A 100 14.45 -12.20 14.81
CA ARG A 100 15.31 -11.06 14.40
C ARG A 100 14.55 -10.03 13.56
N LEU A 101 13.68 -10.51 12.67
CA LEU A 101 12.85 -9.64 11.83
C LEU A 101 11.81 -8.87 12.65
N ALA A 102 11.16 -9.54 13.61
CA ALA A 102 10.21 -8.92 14.54
C ALA A 102 10.91 -7.83 15.37
N ALA A 103 12.07 -8.15 15.94
CA ALA A 103 12.88 -7.20 16.71
C ALA A 103 13.34 -6.01 15.85
N LEU A 104 13.66 -6.22 14.58
CA LEU A 104 13.97 -5.13 13.66
C LEU A 104 12.75 -4.23 13.45
N GLY A 105 11.57 -4.80 13.17
CA GLY A 105 10.37 -3.99 12.95
C GLY A 105 9.93 -3.21 14.18
N GLU A 106 10.18 -3.72 15.39
CA GLU A 106 10.00 -2.98 16.64
C GLU A 106 10.94 -1.77 16.74
N ARG A 107 12.24 -1.96 16.47
CA ARG A 107 13.22 -0.85 16.45
C ARG A 107 12.87 0.23 15.42
N LEU A 108 12.24 -0.16 14.31
CA LEU A 108 11.79 0.75 13.25
C LEU A 108 10.45 1.43 13.57
N GLY A 109 9.81 1.14 14.71
CA GLY A 109 8.52 1.72 15.10
C GLY A 109 7.34 1.22 14.26
N LEU A 110 7.47 0.08 13.57
CA LEU A 110 6.41 -0.46 12.71
C LEU A 110 5.20 -0.92 13.53
N VAL A 111 5.44 -1.41 14.75
CA VAL A 111 4.38 -1.84 15.67
C VAL A 111 3.48 -0.68 16.05
N ASP A 112 4.01 0.50 16.39
CA ASP A 112 3.20 1.67 16.75
C ASP A 112 2.31 2.11 15.58
N ARG A 113 2.86 2.08 14.36
CA ARG A 113 2.09 2.36 13.14
C ARG A 113 0.97 1.34 12.94
N LEU A 114 1.25 0.04 13.08
CA LEU A 114 0.24 -1.02 12.93
C LEU A 114 -0.86 -0.94 14.00
N LEU A 115 -0.51 -0.66 15.26
CA LEU A 115 -1.48 -0.43 16.33
C LEU A 115 -2.38 0.77 16.04
N HIS A 116 -1.83 1.84 15.46
CA HIS A 116 -2.63 2.98 15.01
C HIS A 116 -3.57 2.60 13.86
N VAL A 117 -3.09 1.84 12.86
CA VAL A 117 -3.92 1.38 11.73
C VAL A 117 -5.01 0.42 12.18
N LEU A 118 -4.78 -0.40 13.21
CA LEU A 118 -5.78 -1.28 13.81
C LEU A 118 -6.97 -0.51 14.40
N ARG A 119 -6.84 0.79 14.67
CA ARG A 119 -7.93 1.67 15.12
C ARG A 119 -8.63 2.43 13.97
N SER A 120 -8.28 2.12 12.72
CA SER A 120 -8.87 2.78 11.55
C SER A 120 -10.37 2.53 11.44
N TRP A 121 -11.10 3.51 10.91
CA TRP A 121 -12.52 3.36 10.56
C TRP A 121 -12.80 2.26 9.51
N ARG A 122 -11.78 1.86 8.73
CA ARG A 122 -11.90 1.02 7.54
C ARG A 122 -11.61 -0.41 7.95
N PRO A 123 -12.60 -1.32 7.89
CA PRO A 123 -12.39 -2.71 8.30
C PRO A 123 -11.24 -3.39 7.56
N GLY A 124 -11.07 -3.11 6.26
CA GLY A 124 -9.98 -3.69 5.47
C GLY A 124 -8.58 -3.32 5.98
N LEU A 125 -8.39 -2.09 6.45
CA LEU A 125 -7.10 -1.67 7.03
C LEU A 125 -6.87 -2.32 8.40
N ARG A 126 -7.92 -2.50 9.20
CA ARG A 126 -7.84 -3.20 10.49
C ARG A 126 -7.49 -4.67 10.33
N VAL A 127 -8.09 -5.36 9.35
CA VAL A 127 -7.75 -6.76 9.02
C VAL A 127 -6.27 -6.88 8.71
N GLU A 128 -5.77 -6.02 7.84
CA GLU A 128 -4.38 -6.05 7.41
C GLU A 128 -3.43 -5.75 8.58
N ALA A 129 -3.77 -4.78 9.42
CA ALA A 129 -3.02 -4.49 10.63
C ALA A 129 -2.97 -5.68 11.60
N ALA A 130 -4.12 -6.30 11.89
CA ALA A 130 -4.20 -7.48 12.76
C ALA A 130 -3.34 -8.64 12.24
N ARG A 131 -3.41 -8.93 10.93
CA ARG A 131 -2.60 -9.98 10.31
C ARG A 131 -1.10 -9.70 10.43
N ARG A 132 -0.68 -8.47 10.14
CA ARG A 132 0.75 -8.10 10.20
C ARG A 132 1.29 -8.03 11.63
N LEU A 133 0.42 -7.71 12.59
CA LEU A 133 0.77 -7.73 14.01
C LEU A 133 1.13 -9.15 14.51
N ALA A 134 0.70 -10.22 13.84
CA ALA A 134 1.03 -11.62 14.15
C ALA A 134 2.54 -11.95 14.12
N ILE A 135 3.34 -11.09 13.46
CA ILE A 135 4.79 -11.25 13.39
C ILE A 135 5.45 -10.85 14.71
N TYR A 136 4.84 -9.91 15.43
CA TYR A 136 5.42 -9.27 16.60
C TYR A 136 4.92 -9.94 17.88
N ARG A 137 5.71 -9.79 18.95
CA ARG A 137 5.38 -10.30 20.29
C ARG A 137 5.45 -9.16 21.28
N GLY A 138 4.67 -9.23 22.34
CA GLY A 138 4.68 -8.24 23.39
C GLY A 138 3.28 -7.87 23.87
N GLU A 139 3.22 -7.47 25.13
CA GLU A 139 1.96 -7.23 25.85
C GLU A 139 1.03 -6.24 25.13
N ARG A 140 1.58 -5.15 24.58
CA ARG A 140 0.82 -4.15 23.81
C ARG A 140 0.17 -4.73 22.55
N VAL A 141 0.86 -5.65 21.87
CA VAL A 141 0.35 -6.30 20.65
C VAL A 141 -0.73 -7.31 21.02
N GLU A 142 -0.48 -8.10 22.05
CA GLU A 142 -1.43 -9.10 22.55
C GLU A 142 -2.72 -8.46 23.07
N GLU A 143 -2.62 -7.37 23.81
CA GLU A 143 -3.79 -6.62 24.28
C GLU A 143 -4.60 -6.06 23.10
N ALA A 144 -3.95 -5.44 22.13
CA ALA A 144 -4.61 -4.90 20.95
C ALA A 144 -5.28 -5.98 20.08
N LEU A 145 -4.64 -7.15 19.92
CA LEU A 145 -5.23 -8.29 19.21
C LEU A 145 -6.40 -8.88 20.00
N ARG A 146 -6.31 -8.94 21.34
CA ARG A 146 -7.41 -9.37 22.21
C ARG A 146 -8.62 -8.45 22.12
N GLU A 147 -8.41 -7.13 22.08
CA GLU A 147 -9.47 -6.17 21.79
C GLU A 147 -10.11 -6.41 20.41
N ALA A 148 -9.28 -6.68 19.38
CA ALA A 148 -9.73 -6.93 18.03
C ALA A 148 -10.57 -8.21 17.86
N LEU A 149 -10.48 -9.18 18.80
CA LEU A 149 -11.39 -10.34 18.84
C LEU A 149 -12.85 -9.94 19.05
N SER A 150 -13.11 -8.74 19.58
CA SER A 150 -14.46 -8.19 19.77
C SER A 150 -14.83 -7.15 18.69
N ASP A 151 -14.08 -7.05 17.59
CA ASP A 151 -14.35 -6.09 16.52
C ASP A 151 -15.74 -6.31 15.88
N ARG A 152 -16.38 -5.21 15.48
CA ARG A 152 -17.69 -5.21 14.80
C ARG A 152 -17.65 -5.98 13.48
N ALA A 153 -16.52 -5.92 12.77
CA ALA A 153 -16.31 -6.57 11.49
C ALA A 153 -15.83 -8.02 11.70
N PRO A 154 -16.59 -9.04 11.22
CA PRO A 154 -16.23 -10.46 11.40
C PRO A 154 -14.82 -10.81 10.90
N GLN A 155 -14.40 -10.23 9.77
CA GLN A 155 -13.09 -10.46 9.18
C GLN A 155 -11.93 -9.98 10.06
N VAL A 156 -12.13 -8.94 10.87
CA VAL A 156 -11.11 -8.45 11.80
C VAL A 156 -10.96 -9.42 12.96
N ARG A 157 -12.08 -9.93 13.49
CA ARG A 157 -12.07 -10.96 14.55
C ARG A 157 -11.32 -12.22 14.12
N VAL A 158 -11.59 -12.69 12.90
CA VAL A 158 -10.89 -13.85 12.32
C VAL A 158 -9.39 -13.57 12.20
N ALA A 159 -9.01 -12.42 11.63
CA ALA A 159 -7.61 -12.04 11.49
C ALA A 159 -6.89 -11.98 12.85
N ALA A 160 -7.52 -11.40 13.87
CA ALA A 160 -6.98 -11.33 15.22
C ALA A 160 -6.88 -12.71 15.89
N ALA A 161 -7.81 -13.62 15.65
CA ALA A 161 -7.77 -14.98 16.20
C ALA A 161 -6.68 -15.85 15.55
N THR A 162 -6.30 -15.55 14.31
CA THR A 162 -5.25 -16.27 13.57
C THR A 162 -3.85 -15.65 13.72
N ALA A 163 -3.75 -14.49 14.37
CA ALA A 163 -2.51 -13.75 14.59
C ALA A 163 -1.76 -14.26 15.83
#